data_AF-A0A7K2YUC3-F1
#
_entry.id   AF-A0A7K2YUC3-F1
#
_cell.length_a   1.000
_cell.length_b   1.000
_cell.length_c   1.000
_cell.angle_alpha   90.00
_cell.angle_beta   90.00
_cell.angle_gamma   90.00
#
_symmetry.space_group_name_H-M   'P 1'
#
loop_
_entity.id
_entity.type
_entity.pdbx_description
1 polymer ?
#
loop_
_entity_poly.entity_id
_entity_poly.type
_entity_poly.pdbx_seq_one_letter_code
_entity_poly.pdbx_strand_id
1 'polypeptide(L)'
;AAERAAWLAHAPELAPALDTIRAHGVAAWRPRGDSGALLEVLQDVVGLLDEHPGRAGLRARVLDQLASISAHAYTEADLTTETALPLSYLAVPVRDACGAAGHELQIGPLRAAVGLAERRAYIAELRTAADRLSGGAPLRPGDAATLA
;
A
#
# COMPACT_ATOMS: atom_id res chain seq x y z
N ALA A 1 10.42 4.58 -22.67
CA ALA A 1 10.05 3.27 -23.25
C ALA A 1 11.17 2.24 -23.12
N ALA A 2 12.40 2.55 -23.60
CA ALA A 2 13.56 1.66 -23.50
C ALA A 2 13.95 1.29 -22.05
N GLU A 3 13.98 2.28 -21.14
CA GLU A 3 14.28 2.05 -19.72
C GLU A 3 13.27 1.10 -19.04
N ARG A 4 11.96 1.32 -19.28
CA ARG A 4 10.90 0.42 -18.80
C ARG A 4 11.10 -1.01 -19.31
N ALA A 5 11.43 -1.18 -20.58
CA ALA A 5 11.65 -2.50 -21.17
C ALA A 5 12.88 -3.20 -20.57
N ALA A 6 13.98 -2.46 -20.36
CA ALA A 6 15.18 -2.97 -19.70
C ALA A 6 14.91 -3.38 -18.24
N TRP A 7 14.14 -2.58 -17.50
CA TRP A 7 13.76 -2.93 -16.13
C TRP A 7 12.84 -4.15 -16.07
N LEU A 8 11.81 -4.20 -16.93
CA LEU A 8 10.88 -5.33 -17.00
C LEU A 8 11.53 -6.64 -17.47
N ALA A 9 12.70 -6.59 -18.11
CA ALA A 9 13.46 -7.81 -18.39
C ALA A 9 13.86 -8.56 -17.10
N HIS A 10 13.96 -7.86 -15.97
CA HIS A 10 14.29 -8.44 -14.67
C HIS A 10 13.06 -8.80 -13.82
N ALA A 11 11.88 -8.24 -14.13
CA ALA A 11 10.63 -8.47 -13.39
C ALA A 11 9.40 -8.36 -14.31
N PRO A 12 9.25 -9.26 -15.29
CA PRO A 12 8.20 -9.17 -16.31
C PRO A 12 6.78 -9.24 -15.72
N GLU A 13 6.61 -9.95 -14.61
CA GLU A 13 5.35 -10.09 -13.87
C GLU A 13 4.83 -8.77 -13.27
N LEU A 14 5.68 -7.76 -13.13
CA LEU A 14 5.31 -6.44 -12.64
C LEU A 14 4.81 -5.49 -13.74
N ALA A 15 4.81 -5.92 -15.01
CA ALA A 15 4.30 -5.10 -16.11
C ALA A 15 2.86 -4.61 -15.88
N PRO A 16 1.90 -5.44 -15.46
CA PRO A 16 0.53 -4.98 -15.18
C PRO A 16 0.48 -4.00 -14.00
N ALA A 17 1.30 -4.21 -12.98
CA ALA A 17 1.39 -3.31 -11.83
C ALA A 17 1.86 -1.91 -12.25
N LEU A 18 2.88 -1.82 -13.11
CA LEU A 18 3.37 -0.55 -13.64
C LEU A 18 2.31 0.18 -14.46
N ASP A 19 1.48 -0.56 -15.20
CA ASP A 19 0.39 0.03 -15.97
C ASP A 19 -0.74 0.53 -15.06
N THR A 20 -1.10 -0.22 -14.02
CA THR A 20 -2.02 0.21 -12.94
C THR A 20 -1.51 1.48 -12.24
N ILE A 21 -0.22 1.51 -11.86
CA ILE A 21 0.39 2.69 -11.21
C ILE A 21 0.35 3.90 -12.14
N ARG A 22 0.61 3.72 -13.44
CA ARG A 22 0.54 4.81 -14.41
C ARG A 22 -0.91 5.34 -14.57
N ALA A 23 -1.90 4.46 -14.59
CA ALA A 23 -3.30 4.83 -14.79
C ALA A 23 -3.93 5.45 -13.52
N HIS A 24 -3.66 4.88 -12.35
CA HIS A 24 -4.37 5.22 -11.12
C HIS A 24 -3.52 5.91 -10.07
N GLY A 25 -2.20 5.98 -10.25
CA GLY A 25 -1.26 6.55 -9.28
C GLY A 25 -1.05 5.69 -8.05
N VAL A 26 -1.51 4.44 -8.05
CA VAL A 26 -1.49 3.52 -6.92
C VAL A 26 -1.20 2.10 -7.38
N ALA A 27 -0.51 1.34 -6.55
CA ALA A 27 -0.51 -0.11 -6.63
C ALA A 27 -1.29 -0.68 -5.44
N ALA A 28 -1.97 -1.79 -5.69
CA ALA A 28 -2.74 -2.52 -4.69
C ALA A 28 -2.40 -4.00 -4.83
N TRP A 29 -2.33 -4.70 -3.71
CA TRP A 29 -1.87 -6.08 -3.68
C TRP A 29 -2.85 -6.98 -2.94
N ARG A 30 -3.03 -8.16 -3.51
CA ARG A 30 -3.77 -9.27 -2.89
C ARG A 30 -2.83 -10.21 -2.14
N PRO A 31 -3.34 -10.93 -1.14
CA PRO A 31 -2.56 -11.97 -0.46
C PRO A 31 -2.27 -13.13 -1.41
N ARG A 32 -1.19 -13.88 -1.15
CA ARG A 32 -0.83 -15.04 -1.96
C ARG A 32 -1.79 -16.21 -1.68
N GLY A 33 -2.59 -16.59 -2.68
CA GLY A 33 -3.58 -17.67 -2.56
C GLY A 33 -4.91 -17.21 -1.99
N ASP A 34 -5.79 -18.15 -1.62
CA ASP A 34 -7.10 -17.87 -1.02
C ASP A 34 -6.98 -17.60 0.50
N SER A 35 -6.08 -16.69 0.86
CA SER A 35 -5.63 -16.48 2.25
C SER A 35 -6.44 -15.39 2.97
N GLY A 36 -7.73 -15.29 2.69
CA GLY A 36 -8.63 -14.33 3.37
C GLY A 36 -8.61 -14.49 4.90
N ALA A 37 -8.71 -15.72 5.39
CA ALA A 37 -8.64 -16.02 6.83
C ALA A 37 -7.30 -15.64 7.47
N LEU A 38 -6.20 -15.70 6.71
CA LEU A 38 -4.89 -15.26 7.21
C LEU A 38 -4.84 -13.74 7.35
N LEU A 39 -5.44 -12.99 6.42
CA LEU A 39 -5.55 -11.53 6.55
C LEU A 39 -6.32 -11.10 7.80
N GLU A 40 -7.41 -11.79 8.12
CA GLU A 40 -8.21 -11.50 9.33
C GLU A 40 -7.37 -11.71 10.61
N VAL A 41 -6.66 -12.85 10.71
CA VAL A 41 -5.77 -13.12 11.85
C VAL A 41 -4.66 -12.06 11.94
N LEU A 42 -4.12 -11.62 10.79
CA LEU A 42 -3.10 -10.57 10.76
C LEU A 42 -3.66 -9.21 11.22
N GLN A 43 -4.89 -8.89 10.84
CA GLN A 43 -5.57 -7.68 11.31
C GLN A 43 -5.74 -7.71 12.84
N ASP A 44 -6.14 -8.85 13.41
CA ASP A 44 -6.25 -9.03 14.86
C ASP A 44 -4.90 -8.86 15.57
N VAL A 45 -3.83 -9.46 15.01
CA VAL A 45 -2.47 -9.31 15.55
C VAL A 45 -1.99 -7.86 15.49
N VAL A 46 -2.28 -7.14 14.40
CA VAL A 46 -1.94 -5.71 14.28
C VAL A 46 -2.70 -4.89 15.31
N GLY A 47 -3.99 -5.16 15.53
CA GLY A 47 -4.79 -4.50 16.57
C GLY A 47 -4.20 -4.70 17.97
N LEU A 48 -3.85 -5.94 18.31
CA LEU A 48 -3.23 -6.29 19.61
C LEU A 48 -1.83 -5.65 19.80
N LEU A 49 -1.10 -5.40 18.72
CA LEU A 49 0.20 -4.73 18.78
C LEU A 49 0.07 -3.22 18.99
N ASP A 50 -1.02 -2.61 18.51
CA ASP A 50 -1.29 -1.18 18.71
C ASP A 50 -1.63 -0.86 20.18
N GLU A 51 -2.26 -1.80 20.88
CA GLU A 51 -2.48 -1.76 22.33
C GLU A 51 -1.18 -1.88 23.16
N HIS A 52 -0.07 -2.29 22.54
CA HIS A 52 1.21 -2.54 23.20
C HIS A 52 2.41 -1.91 22.45
N PRO A 53 2.52 -0.56 22.44
CA PRO A 53 3.49 0.18 21.62
C PRO A 53 4.97 -0.12 21.93
N GLY A 54 5.28 -0.71 23.09
CA GLY A 54 6.65 -1.09 23.47
C GLY A 54 7.24 -2.29 22.71
N ARG A 55 6.49 -2.95 21.82
CA ARG A 55 6.92 -4.17 21.09
C ARG A 55 7.32 -3.90 19.64
N ALA A 56 8.07 -2.83 19.39
CA ALA A 56 8.51 -2.41 18.05
C ALA A 56 9.18 -3.55 17.24
N GLY A 57 9.97 -4.41 17.88
CA GLY A 57 10.62 -5.56 17.23
C GLY A 57 9.65 -6.66 16.76
N LEU A 58 8.54 -6.88 17.48
CA LEU A 58 7.50 -7.83 17.08
C LEU A 58 6.67 -7.25 15.93
N ARG A 59 6.36 -5.95 15.99
CA ARG A 59 5.71 -5.20 14.91
C ARG A 59 6.51 -5.28 13.61
N ALA A 60 7.81 -5.02 13.65
CA ALA A 60 8.68 -5.13 12.49
C ALA A 60 8.70 -6.54 11.88
N ARG A 61 8.78 -7.59 12.72
CA ARG A 61 8.74 -8.98 12.25
C ARG A 61 7.41 -9.39 11.64
N VAL A 62 6.29 -8.93 12.21
CA VAL A 62 4.95 -9.20 11.64
C VAL A 62 4.79 -8.48 10.31
N LEU A 63 5.24 -7.22 10.20
CA LEU A 63 5.23 -6.47 8.93
C LEU A 63 6.12 -7.12 7.86
N ASP A 64 7.26 -7.69 8.23
CA ASP A 64 8.14 -8.41 7.31
C ASP A 64 7.53 -9.73 6.84
N GLN A 65 6.86 -10.47 7.74
CA GLN A 65 6.08 -11.66 7.35
C GLN A 65 4.86 -11.29 6.50
N LEU A 66 4.23 -10.15 6.75
CA LEU A 66 3.16 -9.62 5.90
C LEU A 66 3.66 -9.34 4.48
N ALA A 67 4.85 -8.75 4.34
CA ALA A 67 5.48 -8.53 3.05
C ALA A 67 5.77 -9.86 2.33
N SER A 68 6.18 -10.92 3.05
CA SER A 68 6.48 -12.22 2.46
C SER A 68 5.25 -13.03 2.01
N ILE A 69 4.07 -12.74 2.57
CA ILE A 69 2.78 -13.37 2.20
C ILE A 69 2.09 -12.62 1.05
N SER A 70 2.51 -11.39 0.76
CA SER A 70 2.16 -10.70 -0.48
C SER A 70 2.98 -11.28 -1.65
N ALA A 71 2.58 -11.29 -2.91
CA ALA A 71 1.98 -10.19 -3.63
C ALA A 71 1.57 -10.72 -5.01
N HIS A 72 0.32 -10.49 -5.40
CA HIS A 72 0.04 -10.25 -6.81
C HIS A 72 -0.55 -8.85 -6.90
N ALA A 73 0.02 -8.03 -7.77
CA ALA A 73 -0.52 -6.69 -8.01
C ALA A 73 -1.88 -6.82 -8.70
N TYR A 74 -2.83 -6.03 -8.25
CA TYR A 74 -4.10 -5.87 -8.93
C TYR A 74 -3.92 -5.11 -10.25
N THR A 75 -4.65 -5.57 -11.25
CA THR A 75 -4.78 -4.88 -12.53
C THR A 75 -5.82 -3.77 -12.44
N GLU A 76 -5.86 -2.89 -13.44
CA GLU A 76 -6.94 -1.91 -13.60
C GLU A 76 -8.34 -2.56 -13.60
N ALA A 77 -8.49 -3.70 -14.29
CA ALA A 77 -9.75 -4.44 -14.33
C ALA A 77 -10.16 -4.92 -12.92
N ASP A 78 -9.21 -5.36 -12.11
CA ASP A 78 -9.49 -5.77 -10.73
C ASP A 78 -9.87 -4.58 -9.85
N LEU A 79 -9.21 -3.43 -10.00
CA LEU A 79 -9.53 -2.26 -9.18
C LEU A 79 -10.93 -1.70 -9.47
N THR A 80 -11.37 -1.82 -10.72
CA THR A 80 -12.64 -1.26 -11.21
C THR A 80 -13.84 -2.21 -11.09
N THR A 81 -13.62 -3.49 -10.79
CA THR A 81 -14.71 -4.48 -10.65
C THR A 81 -15.65 -4.17 -9.49
N GLU A 82 -16.93 -4.54 -9.59
CA GLU A 82 -17.88 -4.44 -8.48
C GLU A 82 -17.67 -5.56 -7.43
N THR A 83 -16.99 -6.64 -7.79
CA THR A 83 -16.71 -7.76 -6.89
C THR A 83 -15.88 -7.31 -5.68
N ALA A 84 -16.22 -7.80 -4.49
CA ALA A 84 -15.41 -7.61 -3.30
C ALA A 84 -14.10 -8.39 -3.42
N LEU A 85 -12.98 -7.74 -3.09
CA LEU A 85 -11.64 -8.30 -3.29
C LEU A 85 -10.84 -8.30 -1.99
N PRO A 86 -10.02 -9.34 -1.73
CA PRO A 86 -9.10 -9.36 -0.59
C PRO A 86 -7.97 -8.36 -0.79
N LEU A 87 -7.80 -7.44 0.15
CA LEU A 87 -6.86 -6.33 0.03
C LEU A 87 -5.84 -6.36 1.17
N SER A 88 -4.60 -6.70 0.83
CA SER A 88 -3.50 -6.73 1.79
C SER A 88 -3.01 -5.31 2.08
N TYR A 89 -2.53 -4.63 1.04
CA TYR A 89 -2.05 -3.26 1.15
C TYR A 89 -2.21 -2.49 -0.16
N LEU A 90 -2.12 -1.18 -0.06
CA LEU A 90 -1.98 -0.26 -1.17
C LEU A 90 -0.80 0.66 -0.91
N ALA A 91 -0.16 1.11 -1.97
CA ALA A 91 1.00 1.99 -1.89
C ALA A 91 1.03 2.92 -3.08
N VAL A 92 1.55 4.11 -2.82
CA VAL A 92 1.67 5.20 -3.78
C VAL A 92 3.08 5.77 -3.68
N PRO A 93 3.67 6.20 -4.81
CA PRO A 93 4.96 6.88 -4.77
C PRO A 93 4.81 8.26 -4.12
N VAL A 94 5.74 8.61 -3.23
CA VAL A 94 5.95 9.98 -2.75
C VAL A 94 7.09 10.57 -3.57
N ARG A 95 6.83 11.72 -4.18
CA ARG A 95 7.76 12.38 -5.09
C ARG A 95 8.50 13.50 -4.38
N ASP A 96 9.76 13.67 -4.72
CA ASP A 96 10.52 14.84 -4.32
C ASP A 96 10.17 16.07 -5.19
N ALA A 97 10.78 17.21 -4.89
CA ALA A 97 10.58 18.45 -5.63
C ALA A 97 10.99 18.37 -7.11
N CYS A 98 11.83 17.40 -7.48
CA CYS A 98 12.24 17.13 -8.86
C CYS A 98 11.29 16.16 -9.58
N GLY A 99 10.25 15.67 -8.90
CA GLY A 99 9.29 14.70 -9.41
C GLY A 99 9.75 13.24 -9.32
N ALA A 100 10.93 12.99 -8.74
CA ALA A 100 11.46 11.64 -8.57
C ALA A 100 10.81 10.94 -7.38
N ALA A 101 10.38 9.69 -7.58
CA ALA A 101 9.78 8.87 -6.54
C ALA A 101 10.87 8.20 -5.70
N GLY A 102 11.32 8.87 -4.64
CA GLY A 102 12.35 8.34 -3.72
C GLY A 102 11.79 7.51 -2.56
N HIS A 103 10.48 7.62 -2.30
CA HIS A 103 9.80 6.96 -1.19
C HIS A 103 8.43 6.41 -1.62
N GLU A 104 7.88 5.50 -0.83
CA GLU A 104 6.51 5.03 -0.97
C GLU A 104 5.72 5.25 0.33
N LEU A 105 4.44 5.59 0.19
CA LEU A 105 3.49 5.61 1.29
C LEU A 105 2.58 4.41 1.16
N GLN A 106 2.46 3.61 2.23
CA GLN A 106 1.67 2.39 2.25
C GLN A 106 0.59 2.45 3.33
N ILE A 107 -0.59 1.93 3.02
CA ILE A 107 -1.59 1.51 4.02
C ILE A 107 -1.89 0.04 3.84
N GLY A 108 -2.02 -0.69 4.95
CA GLY A 108 -2.40 -2.10 4.96
C GLY A 108 -3.78 -2.29 5.57
N PRO A 109 -4.88 -2.19 4.80
CA PRO A 109 -6.21 -2.49 5.33
C PRO A 109 -6.32 -3.92 5.86
N LEU A 110 -5.58 -4.87 5.27
CA LEU A 110 -5.55 -6.29 5.67
C LEU A 110 -6.95 -6.93 5.75
N ARG A 111 -7.81 -6.63 4.77
CA ARG A 111 -9.20 -7.09 4.77
C ARG A 111 -9.43 -8.19 3.75
N ALA A 112 -10.11 -9.26 4.16
CA ALA A 112 -10.46 -10.38 3.28
C ALA A 112 -11.47 -10.00 2.18
N ALA A 113 -12.28 -8.96 2.40
CA ALA A 113 -13.23 -8.44 1.43
C ALA A 113 -13.35 -6.92 1.53
N VAL A 114 -13.04 -6.23 0.42
CA VAL A 114 -13.20 -4.79 0.25
C VAL A 114 -13.99 -4.52 -1.02
N GLY A 115 -15.12 -3.82 -0.91
CA GLY A 115 -15.97 -3.45 -2.05
C GLY A 115 -15.41 -2.29 -2.88
N LEU A 116 -15.97 -2.05 -4.06
CA LEU A 116 -15.48 -1.00 -4.99
C LEU A 116 -15.44 0.40 -4.34
N ALA A 117 -16.50 0.79 -3.63
CA ALA A 117 -16.58 2.10 -2.98
C ALA A 117 -15.48 2.30 -1.92
N GLU A 118 -15.24 1.27 -1.10
CA GLU A 118 -14.19 1.29 -0.08
C GLU A 118 -12.79 1.31 -0.70
N ARG A 119 -12.55 0.51 -1.75
CA ARG A 119 -11.27 0.55 -2.48
C ARG A 119 -10.99 1.94 -3.05
N ARG A 120 -12.01 2.59 -3.63
CA ARG A 120 -11.88 3.97 -4.13
C ARG A 120 -11.55 4.96 -3.01
N ALA A 121 -12.18 4.82 -1.84
CA ALA A 121 -11.88 5.66 -0.69
C ALA A 121 -10.43 5.48 -0.22
N TYR A 122 -9.95 4.23 -0.06
CA TYR A 122 -8.55 3.97 0.31
C TYR A 122 -7.58 4.58 -0.71
N ILE A 123 -7.83 4.42 -2.00
CA ILE A 123 -6.99 4.97 -3.06
C ILE A 123 -6.97 6.51 -2.99
N ALA A 124 -8.13 7.14 -2.82
CA ALA A 124 -8.25 8.60 -2.78
C ALA A 124 -7.52 9.20 -1.57
N GLU A 125 -7.71 8.62 -0.37
CA GLU A 125 -7.05 9.07 0.86
C GLU A 125 -5.53 8.88 0.78
N LEU A 126 -5.09 7.71 0.32
CA LEU A 126 -3.68 7.38 0.20
C LEU A 126 -2.95 8.32 -0.78
N ARG A 127 -3.56 8.59 -1.94
CA ARG A 127 -3.02 9.55 -2.92
C ARG A 127 -2.97 10.96 -2.35
N THR A 128 -4.05 11.41 -1.71
CA THR A 128 -4.11 12.73 -1.08
C THR A 128 -3.02 12.91 -0.03
N ALA A 129 -2.78 11.89 0.79
CA ALA A 129 -1.70 11.90 1.78
C ALA A 129 -0.30 11.97 1.13
N ALA A 130 -0.06 11.18 0.08
CA ALA A 130 1.21 11.21 -0.64
C ALA A 130 1.46 12.51 -1.38
N ASP A 131 0.43 13.13 -1.95
CA ASP A 131 0.53 14.45 -2.58
C ASP A 131 0.94 15.53 -1.55
N ARG A 132 0.40 15.46 -0.32
CA ARG A 132 0.83 16.34 0.78
C ARG A 132 2.29 16.12 1.15
N LEU A 133 2.71 14.86 1.28
CA LEU A 133 4.11 14.50 1.58
C LEU A 133 5.07 14.91 0.45
N SER A 134 4.59 14.92 -0.79
CA SER A 134 5.37 15.30 -1.97
C SER A 134 5.54 16.83 -2.12
N GLY A 135 5.06 17.63 -1.17
CA GLY A 135 5.24 19.09 -1.14
C GLY A 135 3.95 19.91 -1.26
N GLY A 136 2.76 19.28 -1.24
CA GLY A 136 1.48 19.99 -1.17
C GLY A 136 1.18 20.52 0.23
N ALA A 137 1.79 21.65 0.62
CA ALA A 137 1.56 22.49 1.82
C ALA A 137 1.34 21.79 3.20
N PRO A 138 2.02 22.26 4.28
CA PRO A 138 2.16 21.51 5.52
C PRO A 138 0.86 21.41 6.34
N LEU A 139 0.68 20.28 7.02
CA LEU A 139 -0.12 20.24 8.25
C LEU A 139 0.60 21.08 9.32
N ARG A 140 -0.01 22.19 9.74
CA ARG A 140 0.21 22.85 11.03
C ARG A 140 -1.17 23.14 11.61
N PRO A 141 -1.43 22.95 12.93
CA PRO A 141 -0.54 23.28 14.02
C PRO A 141 -0.38 22.15 15.07
N GLY A 142 0.86 21.93 15.50
CA GLY A 142 1.21 20.92 16.48
C GLY A 142 2.34 20.04 15.96
N ASP A 143 3.56 20.61 15.95
CA ASP A 143 4.80 19.85 16.10
C ASP A 143 4.71 19.10 17.43
N ALA A 144 3.89 18.05 17.44
CA ALA A 144 3.37 17.41 18.63
C ALA A 144 4.51 16.68 19.33
N ALA A 145 5.08 17.43 20.27
CA ALA A 145 5.80 16.96 21.42
C ALA A 145 7.01 16.07 21.11
N THR A 146 8.17 16.74 21.11
CA THR A 146 9.32 16.27 21.89
C THR A 146 9.93 14.96 21.40
N LEU A 147 10.94 15.11 20.53
CA LEU A 147 12.09 14.20 20.55
C LEU A 147 12.69 14.24 21.96
N ALA A 148 12.35 13.26 22.78
CA ALA A 148 13.05 12.86 24.00
C ALA A 148 13.84 11.58 23.71
#